data_AF-A0A813LS84-F1
#
_entry.id   AF-A0A813LS84-F1
#
_cell.length_a   1.000
_cell.length_b   1.000
_cell.length_c   1.000
_cell.angle_alpha   90.00
_cell.angle_beta   90.00
_cell.angle_gamma   90.00
#
_symmetry.space_group_name_H-M   'P 1'
#
loop_
_entity.id
_entity.type
_entity.pdbx_description
1 polymer ?
#
loop_
_entity_poly.entity_id
_entity_poly.type
_entity_poly.pdbx_seq_one_letter_code
_entity_poly.pdbx_strand_id
1 'polypeptide(L)'
;MMGLASHARLGILLSSLWPSSCLYWPSQSCTFSFLRSEGQDGKAQNDALLIASVAFGQCVVISQQLSIFGQLKVNLGSPFSEVLDFFGLLAFNIEWLNVSCVASFSPLQMYATRVFLVLLFFVVACCIHLLYVALRKKFAEGLEISALVKVMGNLMMIFFISVAGAILAPFRCYAHPNGVHTVQEFGGVLCNSEGEHQQMLIVAGIALIMPVSFFAMASYVIIVELPKRMQKADVAFLRTWSFLYYRYRPGAAVFSVILLLRNVALVIVPVIPGGATKVLLIILVLCVSILVTSFMLPWRILECNYMEASLLAGMAVLISMGSLFMEDVDVDSVMQVCLALFIDMILLIFGVFVWGFAKYLRAKHRKPFQYSLCHQKSGAGAFARLLKCELIRMNAVKGKVFVDCDDLQDLTKLFGYVGFDTEHLIILGTKDILTRKWCMGEVTTGRLHKVKTVVVALPDYEPPSETLVQEYQVHVPDVTELAAHGISLAAVQETLRWMRELPTIELLGTLDSKLTKAVCKELVVMHVSPGSMGKNGVQLSNEAEDELDEETRLVNRKAQYNGSKVAILVDYKNMEAVATALVLQLMVSPLLISSGGMVPYIMTANEEAMPTVQIIVIF
;
A
#
# COMPACT_ATOMS: atom_id res chain seq x y z
N MET A 1 9.37 -21.24 19.01
CA MET A 1 8.54 -22.11 18.14
C MET A 1 7.30 -22.71 18.81
N MET A 2 7.07 -22.56 20.13
CA MET A 2 5.89 -23.13 20.82
C MET A 2 4.61 -22.25 20.82
N GLY A 3 4.67 -20.98 20.38
CA GLY A 3 3.50 -20.07 20.39
C GLY A 3 2.60 -20.12 19.15
N LEU A 4 3.05 -20.74 18.04
CA LEU A 4 2.30 -20.80 16.77
C LEU A 4 1.38 -22.02 16.65
N ALA A 5 1.55 -23.03 17.51
CA ALA A 5 0.75 -24.26 17.48
C ALA A 5 -0.64 -24.12 18.15
N SER A 6 -0.84 -23.13 19.04
CA SER A 6 -2.12 -22.94 19.74
C SER A 6 -3.20 -22.27 18.88
N HIS A 7 -2.80 -21.42 17.92
CA HIS A 7 -3.75 -20.77 17.01
C HIS A 7 -4.27 -21.70 15.90
N ALA A 8 -3.49 -22.70 15.49
CA ALA A 8 -3.92 -23.67 14.47
C ALA A 8 -4.91 -24.72 15.02
N ARG A 9 -4.80 -25.12 16.28
CA ARG A 9 -5.68 -26.16 16.87
C ARG A 9 -7.09 -25.66 17.20
N LEU A 10 -7.28 -24.36 17.48
CA LEU A 10 -8.61 -23.80 17.74
C LEU A 10 -9.45 -23.62 16.45
N GLY A 11 -8.79 -23.38 15.32
CA GLY A 11 -9.45 -23.25 14.01
C GLY A 11 -9.93 -24.59 13.43
N ILE A 12 -9.26 -25.70 13.77
CA ILE A 12 -9.58 -27.05 13.26
C ILE A 12 -10.70 -27.72 14.08
N LEU A 13 -10.87 -27.36 15.36
CA LEU A 13 -11.96 -27.89 16.18
C LEU A 13 -13.32 -27.26 15.87
N LEU A 14 -13.36 -25.99 15.44
CA LEU A 14 -14.60 -25.28 15.12
C LEU A 14 -15.18 -25.59 13.72
N SER A 15 -14.40 -26.18 12.81
CA SER A 15 -14.88 -26.54 11.46
C SER A 15 -15.67 -27.86 11.42
N SER A 16 -15.69 -28.63 12.51
CA SER A 16 -16.31 -29.98 12.55
C SER A 16 -17.77 -30.02 13.03
N LEU A 17 -18.34 -28.88 13.42
CA LEU A 17 -19.68 -28.83 14.07
C LEU A 17 -20.77 -28.14 13.25
N TRP A 18 -20.50 -27.64 12.03
CA TRP A 18 -21.44 -26.77 11.31
C TRP A 18 -21.87 -27.34 9.94
N PRO A 19 -23.16 -27.28 9.57
CA PRO A 19 -23.66 -27.82 8.31
C PRO A 19 -23.11 -27.08 7.08
N SER A 20 -23.07 -27.80 5.96
CA SER A 20 -22.47 -27.43 4.67
C SER A 20 -23.02 -26.14 4.01
N SER A 21 -24.05 -25.52 4.57
CA SER A 21 -24.65 -24.26 4.11
C SER A 21 -24.01 -23.00 4.73
N CYS A 22 -23.00 -23.13 5.62
CA CYS A 22 -22.30 -22.00 6.27
C CYS A 22 -20.92 -21.65 5.68
N LEU A 23 -20.67 -21.91 4.38
CA LEU A 23 -19.41 -21.55 3.71
C LEU A 23 -19.17 -20.03 3.52
N TYR A 24 -20.16 -19.17 3.81
CA TYR A 24 -20.05 -17.71 3.69
C TYR A 24 -19.47 -16.99 4.93
N TRP A 25 -19.43 -17.64 6.09
CA TRP A 25 -18.95 -16.99 7.32
C TRP A 25 -17.43 -16.90 7.47
N PRO A 26 -16.64 -17.90 7.00
CA PRO A 26 -15.18 -17.79 6.95
C PRO A 26 -14.71 -16.64 6.04
N SER A 27 -15.41 -16.38 4.93
CA SER A 27 -15.05 -15.30 4.00
C SER A 27 -15.30 -13.92 4.61
N GLN A 28 -16.42 -13.69 5.29
CA GLN A 28 -16.68 -12.41 5.95
C GLN A 28 -15.71 -12.13 7.11
N SER A 29 -15.37 -13.14 7.92
CA SER A 29 -14.38 -13.00 9.01
C SER A 29 -12.96 -12.77 8.46
N CYS A 30 -12.61 -13.42 7.35
CA CYS A 30 -11.32 -13.23 6.69
C CYS A 30 -11.22 -11.85 6.02
N THR A 31 -12.28 -11.41 5.34
CA THR A 31 -12.40 -10.06 4.76
C THR A 31 -12.39 -8.98 5.83
N PHE A 32 -13.09 -9.18 6.95
CA PHE A 32 -13.05 -8.26 8.09
C PHE A 32 -11.65 -8.17 8.71
N SER A 33 -10.98 -9.31 8.90
CA SER A 33 -9.61 -9.36 9.40
C SER A 33 -8.63 -8.72 8.42
N PHE A 34 -8.83 -8.91 7.12
CA PHE A 34 -8.05 -8.31 6.04
C PHE A 34 -8.21 -6.78 6.02
N LEU A 35 -9.45 -6.27 5.96
CA LEU A 35 -9.78 -4.84 5.97
C LEU A 35 -9.31 -4.14 7.26
N ARG A 36 -9.30 -4.85 8.39
CA ARG A 36 -8.73 -4.38 9.65
C ARG A 36 -7.19 -4.37 9.62
N SER A 37 -6.58 -5.42 9.07
CA SER A 37 -5.11 -5.53 9.00
C SER A 37 -4.46 -4.44 8.14
N GLU A 38 -5.21 -3.89 7.17
CA GLU A 38 -4.78 -2.73 6.37
C GLU A 38 -4.58 -1.44 7.20
N GLY A 39 -4.87 -1.38 8.51
CA GLY A 39 -4.85 -0.10 9.24
C GLY A 39 -4.42 -0.08 10.70
N GLN A 40 -4.12 -1.21 11.34
CA GLN A 40 -4.01 -1.19 12.81
C GLN A 40 -2.73 -0.57 13.40
N ASP A 41 -1.58 -0.52 12.70
CA ASP A 41 -0.30 -0.33 13.42
C ASP A 41 0.62 0.80 12.92
N GLY A 42 0.14 1.77 12.13
CA GLY A 42 1.06 2.74 11.49
C GLY A 42 2.06 2.06 10.55
N LYS A 43 1.81 0.78 10.24
CA LYS A 43 2.56 -0.01 9.27
C LYS A 43 2.20 0.54 7.90
N ALA A 44 3.20 0.89 7.10
CA ALA A 44 2.97 1.14 5.68
C ALA A 44 2.22 -0.06 5.09
N GLN A 45 1.38 0.09 4.09
CA GLN A 45 0.69 -1.05 3.51
C GLN A 45 1.64 -1.74 2.55
N ASN A 46 1.65 -3.07 2.56
CA ASN A 46 2.37 -3.85 1.56
C ASN A 46 1.69 -3.63 0.20
N ASP A 47 2.41 -3.02 -0.75
CA ASP A 47 1.92 -2.73 -2.10
C ASP A 47 1.28 -3.96 -2.76
N ALA A 48 1.84 -5.15 -2.53
CA ALA A 48 1.32 -6.40 -3.08
C ALA A 48 -0.08 -6.76 -2.57
N LEU A 49 -0.35 -6.47 -1.30
CA LEU A 49 -1.67 -6.68 -0.70
C LEU A 49 -2.68 -5.66 -1.22
N LEU A 50 -2.22 -4.41 -1.41
CA LEU A 50 -3.03 -3.34 -2.00
C LEU A 50 -3.43 -3.68 -3.43
N ILE A 51 -2.54 -4.24 -4.25
CA ILE A 51 -2.87 -4.71 -5.61
C ILE A 51 -4.01 -5.72 -5.56
N ALA A 52 -3.88 -6.74 -4.71
CA ALA A 52 -4.90 -7.78 -4.59
C ALA A 52 -6.24 -7.21 -4.08
N SER A 53 -6.22 -6.28 -3.12
CA SER A 53 -7.45 -5.67 -2.60
C SER A 53 -8.14 -4.78 -3.63
N VAL A 54 -7.38 -4.02 -4.42
CA VAL A 54 -7.92 -3.19 -5.51
C VAL A 54 -8.50 -4.06 -6.61
N ALA A 55 -7.81 -5.13 -7.04
CA ALA A 55 -8.33 -6.06 -8.05
C ALA A 55 -9.64 -6.72 -7.60
N PHE A 56 -9.71 -7.19 -6.35
CA PHE A 56 -10.95 -7.73 -5.78
C PHE A 56 -12.07 -6.69 -5.76
N GLY A 57 -11.77 -5.46 -5.32
CA GLY A 57 -12.73 -4.36 -5.32
C GLY A 57 -13.26 -4.04 -6.73
N GLN A 58 -12.39 -4.05 -7.75
CA GLN A 58 -12.79 -3.80 -9.13
C GLN A 58 -13.68 -4.91 -9.70
N CYS A 59 -13.48 -6.18 -9.30
CA CYS A 59 -14.39 -7.28 -9.66
C CYS A 59 -15.83 -6.99 -9.19
N VAL A 60 -15.98 -6.55 -7.94
CA VAL A 60 -17.28 -6.17 -7.38
C VAL A 60 -17.86 -4.97 -8.13
N VAL A 61 -17.07 -3.91 -8.33
CA VAL A 61 -17.53 -2.69 -9.02
C VAL A 61 -18.00 -2.98 -10.45
N ILE A 62 -17.27 -3.78 -11.23
CA ILE A 62 -17.70 -4.17 -12.58
C ILE A 62 -18.99 -4.97 -12.55
N SER A 63 -19.10 -5.93 -11.63
CA SER A 63 -20.34 -6.71 -11.46
C SER A 63 -21.54 -5.81 -11.19
N GLN A 64 -21.36 -4.78 -10.36
CA GLN A 64 -22.39 -3.79 -10.06
C GLN A 64 -22.71 -2.89 -11.27
N GLN A 65 -21.70 -2.45 -12.02
CA GLN A 65 -21.89 -1.65 -13.23
C GLN A 65 -22.62 -2.44 -14.33
N LEU A 66 -22.30 -3.72 -14.48
CA LEU A 66 -23.00 -4.64 -15.38
C LEU A 66 -24.45 -4.88 -14.94
N SER A 67 -24.72 -4.95 -13.65
CA SER A 67 -26.09 -5.00 -13.13
C SER A 67 -26.89 -3.74 -13.49
N ILE A 68 -26.27 -2.56 -13.46
CA ILE A 68 -26.89 -1.31 -13.96
C ILE A 68 -27.15 -1.41 -15.48
N PHE A 69 -26.23 -2.00 -16.25
CA PHE A 69 -26.43 -2.21 -17.68
C PHE A 69 -27.60 -3.15 -17.98
N GLY A 70 -27.78 -4.23 -17.22
CA GLY A 70 -28.93 -5.13 -17.33
C GLY A 70 -30.29 -4.41 -17.14
N GLN A 71 -30.31 -3.30 -16.39
CA GLN A 71 -31.52 -2.49 -16.20
C GLN A 71 -31.88 -1.65 -17.43
N LEU A 72 -31.09 -1.64 -18.50
CA LEU A 72 -31.43 -0.92 -19.72
C LEU A 72 -32.45 -1.67 -20.61
N LYS A 73 -32.85 -2.90 -20.24
CA LYS A 73 -33.70 -3.80 -21.05
C LYS A 73 -33.17 -4.00 -22.48
N VAL A 74 -31.85 -4.01 -22.62
CA VAL A 74 -31.21 -4.42 -23.86
C VAL A 74 -31.37 -5.93 -23.96
N ASN A 75 -31.88 -6.44 -25.09
CA ASN A 75 -32.03 -7.88 -25.33
C ASN A 75 -30.64 -8.52 -25.49
N LEU A 76 -30.03 -8.86 -24.36
CA LEU A 76 -28.76 -9.58 -24.33
C LEU A 76 -29.08 -11.08 -24.49
N GLY A 77 -28.64 -11.69 -25.59
CA GLY A 77 -28.82 -13.11 -25.84
C GLY A 77 -28.03 -14.00 -24.86
N SER A 78 -28.40 -15.27 -24.79
CA SER A 78 -27.56 -16.30 -24.16
C SER A 78 -26.27 -16.49 -24.98
N PRO A 79 -25.10 -16.73 -24.35
CA PRO A 79 -24.87 -17.02 -22.93
C PRO A 79 -24.62 -15.78 -22.06
N PHE A 80 -24.59 -14.57 -22.63
CA PHE A 80 -24.16 -13.38 -21.91
C PHE A 80 -25.14 -12.97 -20.80
N SER A 81 -26.45 -13.13 -21.03
CA SER A 81 -27.47 -12.91 -19.99
C SER A 81 -27.28 -13.81 -18.76
N GLU A 82 -26.97 -15.09 -18.95
CA GLU A 82 -26.75 -16.05 -17.86
C GLU A 82 -25.53 -15.66 -17.00
N VAL A 83 -24.49 -15.12 -17.64
CA VAL A 83 -23.31 -14.59 -16.94
C VAL A 83 -23.68 -13.37 -16.11
N LEU A 84 -24.45 -12.44 -16.66
CA LEU A 84 -24.93 -11.27 -15.91
C LEU A 84 -25.78 -11.66 -14.70
N ASP A 85 -26.64 -12.67 -14.86
CA ASP A 85 -27.46 -13.20 -13.78
C ASP A 85 -26.62 -13.81 -12.65
N PHE A 86 -25.55 -14.53 -12.99
CA PHE A 86 -24.60 -15.07 -12.00
C PHE A 86 -23.93 -13.96 -11.17
N PHE A 87 -23.50 -12.88 -11.81
CA PHE A 87 -22.87 -11.75 -11.11
C PHE A 87 -23.87 -10.84 -10.38
N GLY A 88 -25.18 -10.98 -10.64
CA GLY A 88 -26.25 -10.26 -9.95
C GLY A 88 -26.27 -10.45 -8.43
N LEU A 89 -25.71 -11.55 -7.91
CA LEU A 89 -25.57 -11.79 -6.47
C LEU A 89 -24.66 -10.74 -5.80
N LEU A 90 -23.59 -10.33 -6.47
CA LEU A 90 -22.69 -9.27 -5.97
C LEU A 90 -23.35 -7.87 -6.02
N ALA A 91 -24.49 -7.76 -6.70
CA ALA A 91 -25.31 -6.56 -6.79
C ALA A 91 -26.52 -6.53 -5.81
N PHE A 92 -26.59 -7.47 -4.86
CA PHE A 92 -27.71 -7.65 -3.94
C PHE A 92 -29.07 -7.84 -4.64
N ASN A 93 -29.11 -8.63 -5.73
CA ASN A 93 -30.39 -9.05 -6.27
C ASN A 93 -30.97 -10.22 -5.44
N ILE A 94 -32.05 -9.93 -4.68
CA ILE A 94 -32.74 -10.90 -3.79
C ILE A 94 -33.57 -11.92 -4.57
N GLU A 95 -33.85 -11.67 -5.85
CA GLU A 95 -34.56 -12.62 -6.71
C GLU A 95 -33.87 -14.00 -6.74
N TRP A 96 -32.55 -14.04 -6.56
CA TRP A 96 -31.78 -15.28 -6.48
C TRP A 96 -32.14 -16.16 -5.27
N LEU A 97 -32.64 -15.55 -4.19
CA LEU A 97 -33.06 -16.28 -2.98
C LEU A 97 -34.45 -16.93 -3.14
N ASN A 98 -35.16 -16.70 -4.26
CA ASN A 98 -36.49 -17.26 -4.57
C ASN A 98 -37.46 -17.22 -3.36
N VAL A 99 -37.43 -16.11 -2.60
CA VAL A 99 -38.20 -15.99 -1.36
C VAL A 99 -39.71 -16.04 -1.63
N SER A 100 -40.13 -15.72 -2.86
CA SER A 100 -41.49 -15.85 -3.36
C SER A 100 -42.03 -17.28 -3.35
N CYS A 101 -41.15 -18.30 -3.33
CA CYS A 101 -41.56 -19.70 -3.19
C CYS A 101 -41.92 -20.07 -1.74
N VAL A 102 -41.46 -19.30 -0.75
CA VAL A 102 -41.68 -19.57 0.68
C VAL A 102 -42.84 -18.74 1.23
N ALA A 103 -42.99 -17.49 0.76
CA ALA A 103 -44.11 -16.63 1.13
C ALA A 103 -44.46 -15.65 0.00
N SER A 104 -45.75 -15.38 -0.19
CA SER A 104 -46.23 -14.34 -1.09
C SER A 104 -46.05 -12.96 -0.44
N PHE A 105 -45.13 -12.16 -0.96
CA PHE A 105 -44.92 -10.77 -0.53
C PHE A 105 -45.56 -9.80 -1.52
N SER A 106 -46.09 -8.68 -1.02
CA SER A 106 -46.47 -7.58 -1.91
C SER A 106 -45.22 -6.93 -2.54
N PRO A 107 -45.33 -6.27 -3.70
CA PRO A 107 -44.21 -5.56 -4.32
C PRO A 107 -43.52 -4.57 -3.36
N LEU A 108 -44.32 -3.85 -2.56
CA LEU A 108 -43.82 -2.97 -1.51
C LEU A 108 -42.98 -3.73 -0.47
N GLN A 109 -43.45 -4.88 0.01
CA GLN A 109 -42.72 -5.68 1.00
C GLN A 109 -41.42 -6.24 0.44
N MET A 110 -41.42 -6.68 -0.82
CA MET A 110 -40.20 -7.14 -1.50
C MET A 110 -39.18 -6.00 -1.61
N TYR A 111 -39.62 -4.83 -2.06
CA TYR A 111 -38.78 -3.63 -2.15
C TYR A 111 -38.24 -3.20 -0.79
N ALA A 112 -39.11 -3.10 0.23
CA ALA A 112 -38.71 -2.73 1.58
C ALA A 112 -37.69 -3.72 2.15
N THR A 113 -37.95 -5.03 2.00
CA THR A 113 -37.02 -6.08 2.44
C THR A 113 -35.66 -5.93 1.75
N ARG A 114 -35.63 -5.59 0.45
CA ARG A 114 -34.38 -5.32 -0.27
C ARG A 114 -33.59 -4.16 0.30
N VAL A 115 -34.25 -3.03 0.55
CA VAL A 115 -33.62 -1.85 1.15
C VAL A 115 -33.13 -2.15 2.58
N PHE A 116 -33.95 -2.82 3.40
CA PHE A 116 -33.59 -3.17 4.77
C PHE A 116 -32.50 -4.25 4.85
N LEU A 117 -32.40 -5.18 3.89
CA LEU A 117 -31.33 -6.17 3.85
C LEU A 117 -29.96 -5.51 3.71
N VAL A 118 -29.88 -4.45 2.89
CA VAL A 118 -28.66 -3.65 2.76
C VAL A 118 -28.30 -3.00 4.11
N LEU A 119 -29.28 -2.44 4.82
CA LEU A 119 -29.04 -1.87 6.17
C LEU A 119 -28.62 -2.95 7.18
N LEU A 120 -29.25 -4.12 7.11
CA LEU A 120 -28.94 -5.26 7.97
C LEU A 120 -27.50 -5.73 7.79
N PHE A 121 -26.98 -5.72 6.56
CA PHE A 121 -25.58 -6.06 6.28
C PHE A 121 -24.60 -5.18 7.07
N PHE A 122 -24.86 -3.86 7.13
CA PHE A 122 -24.07 -2.92 7.93
C PHE A 122 -24.21 -3.16 9.44
N VAL A 123 -25.42 -3.47 9.92
CA VAL A 123 -25.66 -3.85 11.32
C VAL A 123 -24.88 -5.12 11.68
N VAL A 124 -24.90 -6.14 10.83
CA VAL A 124 -24.16 -7.39 11.03
C VAL A 124 -22.65 -7.11 11.09
N ALA A 125 -22.11 -6.26 10.22
CA ALA A 125 -20.71 -5.85 10.28
C ALA A 125 -20.34 -5.17 11.62
N CYS A 126 -21.21 -4.31 12.14
CA CYS A 126 -21.07 -3.71 13.48
C CYS A 126 -21.11 -4.78 14.58
N CYS A 127 -22.05 -5.71 14.54
CA CYS A 127 -22.16 -6.80 15.51
C CYS A 127 -20.92 -7.70 15.51
N ILE A 128 -20.39 -8.05 14.33
CA ILE A 128 -19.14 -8.82 14.18
C ILE A 128 -17.97 -8.06 14.80
N HIS A 129 -17.86 -6.75 14.58
CA HIS A 129 -16.82 -5.94 15.19
C HIS A 129 -16.92 -5.93 16.72
N LEU A 130 -18.13 -5.70 17.27
CA LEU A 130 -18.36 -5.69 18.71
C LEU A 130 -18.05 -7.05 19.34
N LEU A 131 -18.49 -8.15 18.69
CA LEU A 131 -18.18 -9.51 19.12
C LEU A 131 -16.66 -9.76 19.11
N TYR A 132 -15.95 -9.35 18.05
CA TYR A 132 -14.49 -9.47 17.99
C TYR A 132 -13.79 -8.72 19.13
N VAL A 133 -14.20 -7.47 19.40
CA VAL A 133 -13.62 -6.65 20.49
C VAL A 133 -13.88 -7.30 21.85
N ALA A 134 -15.10 -7.82 22.08
CA ALA A 134 -15.46 -8.55 23.29
C ALA A 134 -14.62 -9.84 23.46
N LEU A 135 -14.49 -10.65 22.41
CA LEU A 135 -13.74 -11.92 22.45
C LEU A 135 -12.24 -11.72 22.69
N ARG A 136 -11.66 -10.61 22.23
CA ARG A 136 -10.23 -10.31 22.45
C ARG A 136 -9.90 -9.77 23.84
N LYS A 137 -10.90 -9.64 24.75
CA LYS A 137 -10.78 -8.98 26.06
C LYS A 137 -10.19 -7.56 26.00
N LYS A 138 -10.23 -6.94 24.81
CA LYS A 138 -9.74 -5.57 24.59
C LYS A 138 -10.73 -4.50 25.02
N PHE A 139 -11.85 -4.87 25.64
CA PHE A 139 -12.83 -3.91 26.16
C PHE A 139 -12.22 -2.92 27.15
N ALA A 140 -11.19 -3.34 27.90
CA ALA A 140 -10.45 -2.47 28.82
C ALA A 140 -9.57 -1.42 28.11
N GLU A 141 -9.17 -1.64 26.85
CA GLU A 141 -8.36 -0.70 26.04
C GLU A 141 -9.24 0.30 25.26
N GLY A 142 -10.56 0.23 25.41
CA GLY A 142 -11.54 1.05 24.70
C GLY A 142 -11.98 0.46 23.36
N LEU A 143 -13.13 0.93 22.86
CA LEU A 143 -13.66 0.54 21.56
C LEU A 143 -12.80 1.16 20.44
N GLU A 144 -12.21 0.35 19.56
CA GLU A 144 -11.44 0.82 18.40
C GLU A 144 -12.36 1.40 17.30
N ILE A 145 -13.03 2.52 17.58
CA ILE A 145 -13.99 3.18 16.69
C ILE A 145 -13.37 3.48 15.31
N SER A 146 -12.09 3.86 15.26
CA SER A 146 -11.37 4.08 14.00
C SER A 146 -11.40 2.87 13.07
N ALA A 147 -11.24 1.66 13.61
CA ALA A 147 -11.25 0.43 12.82
C ALA A 147 -12.66 0.11 12.31
N LEU A 148 -13.69 0.34 13.13
CA LEU A 148 -15.09 0.17 12.73
C LEU A 148 -15.45 1.14 11.60
N VAL A 149 -15.17 2.42 11.76
CA VAL A 149 -15.44 3.45 10.74
C VAL A 149 -14.72 3.12 9.43
N LYS A 150 -13.47 2.66 9.48
CA LYS A 150 -12.71 2.24 8.30
C LYS A 150 -13.39 1.07 7.57
N VAL A 151 -13.80 0.03 8.29
CA VAL A 151 -14.49 -1.13 7.70
C VAL A 151 -15.83 -0.71 7.08
N MET A 152 -16.64 0.04 7.82
CA MET A 152 -17.94 0.53 7.34
C MET A 152 -17.80 1.42 6.12
N GLY A 153 -16.82 2.33 6.14
CA GLY A 153 -16.49 3.20 5.01
C GLY A 153 -16.03 2.41 3.78
N ASN A 154 -15.16 1.40 3.96
CA ASN A 154 -14.75 0.52 2.87
C ASN A 154 -15.92 -0.27 2.27
N LEU A 155 -16.78 -0.84 3.11
CA LEU A 155 -17.99 -1.54 2.66
C LEU A 155 -18.91 -0.59 1.88
N MET A 156 -19.13 0.62 2.39
CA MET A 156 -19.95 1.62 1.70
C MET A 156 -19.34 2.05 0.36
N MET A 157 -18.01 2.21 0.28
CA MET A 157 -17.32 2.49 -0.99
C MET A 157 -17.50 1.36 -2.01
N ILE A 158 -17.37 0.09 -1.58
CA ILE A 158 -17.47 -1.10 -2.44
C ILE A 158 -18.91 -1.34 -2.91
N PHE A 159 -19.90 -1.12 -2.04
CA PHE A 159 -21.30 -1.43 -2.32
C PHE A 159 -22.15 -0.23 -2.74
N PHE A 160 -21.53 0.94 -2.91
CA PHE A 160 -22.24 2.19 -3.19
C PHE A 160 -23.24 2.08 -4.36
N ILE A 161 -22.81 1.51 -5.49
CA ILE A 161 -23.64 1.38 -6.70
C ILE A 161 -24.87 0.51 -6.42
N SER A 162 -24.69 -0.65 -5.77
CA SER A 162 -25.80 -1.55 -5.45
C SER A 162 -26.76 -0.95 -4.42
N VAL A 163 -26.25 -0.29 -3.38
CA VAL A 163 -27.08 0.38 -2.37
C VAL A 163 -27.93 1.47 -3.01
N ALA A 164 -27.30 2.41 -3.73
CA ALA A 164 -28.01 3.49 -4.37
C ALA A 164 -28.92 2.99 -5.50
N GLY A 165 -28.48 1.98 -6.25
CA GLY A 165 -29.25 1.32 -7.30
C GLY A 165 -30.51 0.64 -6.76
N ALA A 166 -30.43 -0.06 -5.63
CA ALA A 166 -31.61 -0.68 -5.01
C ALA A 166 -32.59 0.39 -4.51
N ILE A 167 -32.11 1.46 -3.87
CA ILE A 167 -32.93 2.56 -3.36
C ILE A 167 -33.66 3.29 -4.50
N LEU A 168 -33.02 3.46 -5.66
CA LEU A 168 -33.60 4.17 -6.79
C LEU A 168 -34.55 3.32 -7.66
N ALA A 169 -34.76 2.04 -7.35
CA ALA A 169 -35.61 1.14 -8.12
C ALA A 169 -37.04 1.68 -8.38
N PRO A 170 -37.75 2.30 -7.41
CA PRO A 170 -39.11 2.81 -7.63
C PRO A 170 -39.18 3.93 -8.67
N PHE A 171 -38.09 4.67 -8.89
CA PHE A 171 -38.03 5.76 -9.86
C PHE A 171 -37.83 5.28 -11.30
N ARG A 172 -37.53 4.00 -11.50
CA ARG A 172 -37.31 3.43 -12.84
C ARG A 172 -38.65 3.02 -13.43
N CYS A 173 -39.24 3.89 -14.24
CA CYS A 173 -40.51 3.63 -14.90
C CYS A 173 -40.33 3.26 -16.38
N TYR A 174 -41.17 2.36 -16.88
CA TYR A 174 -41.25 2.02 -18.30
C TYR A 174 -42.66 2.30 -18.82
N ALA A 175 -42.75 2.85 -20.03
CA ALA A 175 -44.00 3.18 -20.70
C ALA A 175 -44.51 1.98 -21.50
N HIS A 176 -45.78 1.61 -21.30
CA HIS A 176 -46.46 0.59 -22.07
C HIS A 176 -47.15 1.21 -23.30
N PRO A 177 -47.45 0.41 -24.35
CA PRO A 177 -48.15 0.89 -25.55
C PRO A 177 -49.53 1.52 -25.28
N ASN A 178 -50.17 1.19 -24.15
CA ASN A 178 -51.44 1.77 -23.72
C ASN A 178 -51.30 3.15 -23.05
N GLY A 179 -50.09 3.71 -22.98
CA GLY A 179 -49.80 5.01 -22.35
C GLY A 179 -49.62 4.95 -20.83
N VAL A 180 -49.71 3.77 -20.22
CA VAL A 180 -49.53 3.58 -18.79
C VAL A 180 -48.05 3.36 -18.48
N HIS A 181 -47.58 3.88 -17.34
CA HIS A 181 -46.22 3.65 -16.86
C HIS A 181 -46.25 2.70 -15.66
N THR A 182 -45.34 1.72 -15.63
CA THR A 182 -45.14 0.84 -14.46
C THR A 182 -43.70 0.89 -13.98
N VAL A 183 -43.49 0.58 -12.70
CA VAL A 183 -42.15 0.41 -12.14
C VAL A 183 -41.48 -0.77 -12.85
N GLN A 184 -40.24 -0.59 -13.29
CA GLN A 184 -39.55 -1.54 -14.16
C GLN A 184 -39.32 -2.90 -13.49
N GLU A 185 -38.90 -2.90 -12.22
CA GLU A 185 -38.66 -4.12 -11.44
C GLU A 185 -39.97 -4.70 -10.86
N PHE A 186 -41.02 -3.88 -10.76
CA PHE A 186 -42.30 -4.26 -10.15
C PHE A 186 -43.45 -3.99 -11.15
N GLY A 187 -43.57 -4.86 -12.15
CA GLY A 187 -44.51 -4.67 -13.27
C GLY A 187 -46.00 -4.54 -12.87
N GLY A 188 -46.37 -4.96 -11.66
CA GLY A 188 -47.72 -4.78 -11.09
C GLY A 188 -47.98 -3.40 -10.48
N VAL A 189 -46.95 -2.55 -10.33
CA VAL A 189 -47.05 -1.24 -9.66
C VAL A 189 -47.04 -0.12 -10.70
N LEU A 190 -48.10 0.69 -10.72
CA LEU A 190 -48.23 1.86 -11.60
C LEU A 190 -47.34 3.01 -11.14
N CYS A 191 -46.64 3.67 -12.08
CA CYS A 191 -45.85 4.87 -11.80
C CYS A 191 -46.73 6.13 -11.81
N ASN A 192 -47.63 6.25 -10.84
CA ASN A 192 -48.62 7.34 -10.74
C ASN A 192 -48.49 8.18 -9.46
N SER A 193 -47.44 7.97 -8.68
CA SER A 193 -47.23 8.54 -7.34
C SER A 193 -48.39 8.33 -6.35
N GLU A 194 -49.17 7.26 -6.49
CA GLU A 194 -50.27 6.90 -5.60
C GLU A 194 -50.09 5.46 -5.03
N GLY A 195 -50.86 5.11 -4.01
CA GLY A 195 -50.93 3.74 -3.48
C GLY A 195 -49.57 3.13 -3.11
N GLU A 196 -49.29 1.93 -3.61
CA GLU A 196 -48.02 1.22 -3.34
C GLU A 196 -46.81 2.00 -3.87
N HIS A 197 -46.93 2.66 -5.03
CA HIS A 197 -45.82 3.41 -5.60
C HIS A 197 -45.44 4.60 -4.72
N GLN A 198 -46.42 5.34 -4.19
CA GLN A 198 -46.15 6.43 -3.24
C GLN A 198 -45.41 5.93 -2.00
N GLN A 199 -45.81 4.78 -1.46
CA GLN A 199 -45.17 4.17 -0.30
C GLN A 199 -43.73 3.75 -0.61
N MET A 200 -43.47 3.18 -1.79
CA MET A 200 -42.13 2.86 -2.27
C MET A 200 -41.26 4.12 -2.40
N LEU A 201 -41.80 5.23 -2.92
CA LEU A 201 -41.10 6.51 -3.03
C LEU A 201 -40.74 7.10 -1.65
N ILE A 202 -41.64 6.99 -0.66
CA ILE A 202 -41.36 7.44 0.71
C ILE A 202 -40.22 6.61 1.33
N VAL A 203 -40.27 5.28 1.20
CA VAL A 203 -39.21 4.39 1.68
C VAL A 203 -37.88 4.70 0.98
N ALA A 204 -37.91 4.94 -0.33
CA ALA A 204 -36.74 5.34 -1.11
C ALA A 204 -36.15 6.67 -0.61
N GLY A 205 -36.99 7.69 -0.40
CA GLY A 205 -36.58 9.00 0.08
C GLY A 205 -35.88 8.94 1.44
N ILE A 206 -36.41 8.16 2.39
CA ILE A 206 -35.79 7.94 3.69
C ILE A 206 -34.46 7.18 3.53
N ALA A 207 -34.43 6.12 2.73
CA ALA A 207 -33.22 5.32 2.55
C ALA A 207 -32.11 6.08 1.81
N LEU A 208 -32.46 7.01 0.91
CA LEU A 208 -31.52 7.84 0.14
C LEU A 208 -30.66 8.75 1.04
N ILE A 209 -31.11 9.05 2.26
CA ILE A 209 -30.33 9.79 3.26
C ILE A 209 -28.97 9.12 3.48
N MET A 210 -28.90 7.79 3.51
CA MET A 210 -27.65 7.05 3.72
C MET A 210 -26.59 7.35 2.64
N PRO A 211 -26.79 7.02 1.35
CA PRO A 211 -25.77 7.26 0.32
C PRO A 211 -25.48 8.76 0.11
N VAL A 212 -26.48 9.64 0.24
CA VAL A 212 -26.27 11.09 0.14
C VAL A 212 -25.40 11.61 1.28
N SER A 213 -25.71 11.21 2.52
CA SER A 213 -24.91 11.59 3.69
C SER A 213 -23.47 11.05 3.59
N PHE A 214 -23.29 9.85 3.06
CA PHE A 214 -21.97 9.26 2.88
C PHE A 214 -21.15 10.01 1.84
N PHE A 215 -21.75 10.34 0.69
CA PHE A 215 -21.11 11.16 -0.34
C PHE A 215 -20.74 12.55 0.17
N ALA A 216 -21.66 13.23 0.87
CA ALA A 216 -21.42 14.54 1.45
C ALA A 216 -20.30 14.51 2.50
N MET A 217 -20.33 13.51 3.39
CA MET A 217 -19.32 13.30 4.42
C MET A 217 -17.94 12.98 3.81
N ALA A 218 -17.86 12.08 2.83
CA ALA A 218 -16.60 11.76 2.14
C ALA A 218 -16.02 13.00 1.45
N SER A 219 -16.87 13.79 0.79
CA SER A 219 -16.49 15.04 0.13
C SER A 219 -15.96 16.06 1.14
N TYR A 220 -16.67 16.28 2.24
CA TYR A 220 -16.26 17.19 3.30
C TYR A 220 -14.93 16.75 3.94
N VAL A 221 -14.80 15.46 4.28
CA VAL A 221 -13.58 14.90 4.87
C VAL A 221 -12.38 15.10 3.96
N ILE A 222 -12.49 14.79 2.67
CA ILE A 222 -11.37 14.85 1.73
C ILE A 222 -11.00 16.29 1.35
N ILE A 223 -11.99 17.14 1.08
CA ILE A 223 -11.75 18.48 0.54
C ILE A 223 -11.41 19.48 1.66
N VAL A 224 -12.07 19.38 2.81
CA VAL A 224 -11.98 20.40 3.87
C VAL A 224 -11.13 19.93 5.04
N GLU A 225 -11.38 18.72 5.56
CA GLU A 225 -10.83 18.32 6.85
C GLU A 225 -9.46 17.64 6.74
N LEU A 226 -9.23 16.86 5.68
CA LEU A 226 -7.99 16.13 5.46
C LEU A 226 -6.76 17.08 5.41
N PRO A 227 -6.75 18.18 4.65
CA PRO A 227 -5.59 19.09 4.63
C PRO A 227 -5.29 19.69 6.01
N LYS A 228 -6.34 20.11 6.74
CA LYS A 228 -6.22 20.71 8.07
C LYS A 228 -5.68 19.72 9.10
N ARG A 229 -6.16 18.48 9.06
CA ARG A 229 -5.76 17.41 10.00
C ARG A 229 -4.39 16.84 9.69
N MET A 230 -4.01 16.79 8.41
CA MET A 230 -2.65 16.44 8.00
C MET A 230 -1.62 17.44 8.54
N GLN A 231 -1.89 18.74 8.41
CA GLN A 231 -1.01 19.78 8.97
C GLN A 231 -0.87 19.70 10.51
N LYS A 232 -1.95 19.30 11.19
CA LYS A 232 -1.96 19.08 12.64
C LYS A 232 -1.39 17.72 13.08
N ALA A 233 -0.94 16.89 12.14
CA ALA A 233 -0.42 15.55 12.42
C ALA A 233 -1.42 14.64 13.19
N ASP A 234 -2.72 14.80 12.95
CA ASP A 234 -3.78 14.05 13.66
C ASP A 234 -3.86 12.60 13.13
N VAL A 235 -2.96 11.75 13.63
CA VAL A 235 -2.84 10.35 13.19
C VAL A 235 -4.12 9.54 13.45
N ALA A 236 -4.87 9.86 14.50
CA ALA A 236 -6.12 9.18 14.80
C ALA A 236 -7.17 9.46 13.71
N PHE A 237 -7.29 10.72 13.29
CA PHE A 237 -8.12 11.10 12.16
C PHE A 237 -7.68 10.41 10.86
N LEU A 238 -6.38 10.51 10.53
CA LEU A 238 -5.80 9.94 9.31
C LEU A 238 -6.05 8.43 9.22
N ARG A 239 -5.83 7.71 10.32
CA ARG A 239 -6.09 6.26 10.39
C ARG A 239 -7.57 5.94 10.17
N THR A 240 -8.46 6.70 10.80
CA THR A 240 -9.93 6.51 10.73
C THR A 240 -10.46 6.67 9.31
N TRP A 241 -9.98 7.71 8.60
CA TRP A 241 -10.44 8.06 7.26
C TRP A 241 -9.57 7.52 6.13
N SER A 242 -8.60 6.65 6.46
CA SER A 242 -7.65 6.06 5.49
C SER A 242 -8.35 5.35 4.32
N PHE A 243 -9.54 4.79 4.52
CA PHE A 243 -10.31 4.17 3.44
C PHE A 243 -10.60 5.11 2.26
N LEU A 244 -10.67 6.42 2.49
CA LEU A 244 -10.94 7.41 1.44
C LEU A 244 -9.71 7.76 0.62
N TYR A 245 -8.51 7.82 1.20
CA TYR A 245 -7.35 8.40 0.49
C TYR A 245 -6.15 7.46 0.35
N TYR A 246 -6.02 6.44 1.20
CA TYR A 246 -4.78 5.69 1.38
C TYR A 246 -4.36 4.86 0.15
N ARG A 247 -5.33 4.40 -0.65
CA ARG A 247 -5.11 3.65 -1.90
C ARG A 247 -4.59 4.52 -3.06
N TYR A 248 -4.65 5.83 -2.92
CA TYR A 248 -4.26 6.80 -3.93
C TYR A 248 -2.86 7.35 -3.66
N ARG A 249 -2.20 7.82 -4.71
CA ARG A 249 -0.92 8.52 -4.56
C ARG A 249 -1.11 9.80 -3.72
N PRO A 250 -0.09 10.27 -2.98
CA PRO A 250 -0.16 11.55 -2.28
C PRO A 250 -0.61 12.69 -3.22
N GLY A 251 -1.55 13.50 -2.76
CA GLY A 251 -2.16 14.58 -3.56
C GLY A 251 -3.34 14.16 -4.45
N ALA A 252 -3.59 12.86 -4.68
CA ALA A 252 -4.71 12.39 -5.49
C ALA A 252 -5.95 11.96 -4.68
N ALA A 253 -6.02 12.31 -3.39
CA ALA A 253 -7.12 11.92 -2.49
C ALA A 253 -8.51 12.34 -2.99
N VAL A 254 -8.60 13.46 -3.72
CA VAL A 254 -9.83 13.97 -4.36
C VAL A 254 -10.45 12.96 -5.33
N PHE A 255 -9.65 12.05 -5.90
CA PHE A 255 -10.16 11.03 -6.80
C PHE A 255 -11.19 10.10 -6.14
N SER A 256 -11.14 9.90 -4.82
CA SER A 256 -12.19 9.16 -4.09
C SER A 256 -13.59 9.78 -4.23
N VAL A 257 -13.66 11.11 -4.23
CA VAL A 257 -14.91 11.86 -4.41
C VAL A 257 -15.35 11.80 -5.86
N ILE A 258 -14.41 11.91 -6.81
CA ILE A 258 -14.69 11.74 -8.25
C ILE A 258 -15.24 10.34 -8.53
N LEU A 259 -14.67 9.31 -7.90
CA LEU A 259 -15.12 7.92 -8.01
C LEU A 259 -16.56 7.75 -7.51
N LEU A 260 -16.90 8.35 -6.37
CA LEU A 260 -18.27 8.33 -5.86
C LEU A 260 -19.23 9.13 -6.75
N LEU A 261 -18.80 10.28 -7.26
CA LEU A 261 -19.59 11.08 -8.20
C LEU A 261 -19.90 10.30 -9.49
N ARG A 262 -18.91 9.60 -10.05
CA ARG A 262 -19.11 8.66 -11.16
C ARG A 262 -20.15 7.60 -10.81
N ASN A 263 -20.02 6.99 -9.64
CA ASN A 263 -20.95 5.94 -9.20
C ASN A 263 -22.39 6.49 -9.02
N VAL A 264 -22.55 7.71 -8.48
CA VAL A 264 -23.84 8.42 -8.41
C VAL A 264 -24.40 8.66 -9.82
N ALA A 265 -23.59 9.14 -10.75
CA ALA A 265 -24.03 9.38 -12.11
C ALA A 265 -24.52 8.09 -12.77
N LEU A 266 -23.78 6.99 -12.65
CA LEU A 266 -24.16 5.69 -13.21
C LEU A 266 -25.51 5.17 -12.67
N VAL A 267 -25.79 5.31 -11.37
CA VAL A 267 -27.06 4.83 -10.79
C VAL A 267 -28.27 5.71 -11.11
N ILE A 268 -28.04 7.00 -11.44
CA ILE A 268 -29.10 7.92 -11.84
C ILE A 268 -29.53 7.68 -13.30
N VAL A 269 -28.61 7.30 -14.19
CA VAL A 269 -28.93 7.18 -15.62
C VAL A 269 -30.14 6.26 -15.90
N PRO A 270 -30.32 5.08 -15.29
CA PRO A 270 -31.49 4.23 -15.52
C PRO A 270 -32.86 4.88 -15.22
N VAL A 271 -32.89 5.93 -14.40
CA VAL A 271 -34.09 6.71 -14.05
C VAL A 271 -34.51 7.65 -15.19
N ILE A 272 -33.58 8.05 -16.05
CA ILE A 272 -33.84 8.98 -17.16
C ILE A 272 -34.64 8.27 -18.26
N PRO A 273 -35.69 8.87 -18.84
CA PRO A 273 -36.44 8.24 -19.92
C PRO A 273 -35.62 8.11 -21.21
N GLY A 274 -35.92 7.06 -22.01
CA GLY A 274 -35.35 6.84 -23.35
C GLY A 274 -34.11 5.93 -23.37
N GLY A 275 -34.20 4.79 -24.07
CA GLY A 275 -33.12 3.79 -24.12
C GLY A 275 -31.80 4.32 -24.70
N ALA A 276 -31.86 4.96 -25.87
CA ALA A 276 -30.67 5.54 -26.51
C ALA A 276 -29.99 6.61 -25.64
N THR A 277 -30.77 7.47 -24.98
CA THR A 277 -30.28 8.48 -24.05
C THR A 277 -29.55 7.84 -22.87
N LYS A 278 -30.11 6.76 -22.29
CA LYS A 278 -29.47 6.03 -21.19
C LYS A 278 -28.10 5.48 -21.61
N VAL A 279 -28.01 4.81 -22.75
CA VAL A 279 -26.74 4.25 -23.26
C VAL A 279 -25.72 5.36 -23.51
N LEU A 280 -26.11 6.43 -24.21
CA LEU A 280 -25.23 7.55 -24.51
C LEU A 280 -24.68 8.21 -23.23
N LEU A 281 -25.53 8.42 -22.22
CA LEU A 281 -25.11 9.01 -20.95
C LEU A 281 -24.15 8.10 -20.18
N ILE A 282 -24.37 6.78 -20.16
CA ILE A 282 -23.41 5.86 -19.51
C ILE A 282 -22.07 5.89 -20.24
N ILE A 283 -22.06 5.83 -21.58
CA ILE A 283 -20.83 5.93 -22.38
C ILE A 283 -20.10 7.24 -22.06
N LEU A 284 -20.82 8.37 -21.99
CA LEU A 284 -20.23 9.66 -21.64
C LEU A 284 -19.59 9.64 -20.24
N VAL A 285 -20.29 9.10 -19.23
CA VAL A 285 -19.74 8.96 -17.87
C VAL A 285 -18.48 8.09 -17.85
N LEU A 286 -18.48 6.97 -18.58
CA LEU A 286 -17.31 6.08 -18.68
C LEU A 286 -16.15 6.76 -19.40
N CYS A 287 -16.38 7.45 -20.52
CA CYS A 287 -15.34 8.19 -21.26
C CYS A 287 -14.71 9.29 -20.40
N VAL A 288 -15.50 10.10 -19.69
CA VAL A 288 -14.99 11.10 -18.74
C VAL A 288 -14.15 10.42 -17.65
N SER A 289 -14.61 9.27 -17.14
CA SER A 289 -13.87 8.51 -16.12
C SER A 289 -12.54 7.97 -16.63
N ILE A 290 -12.47 7.50 -17.88
CA ILE A 290 -11.23 7.05 -18.52
C ILE A 290 -10.26 8.22 -18.64
N LEU A 291 -10.73 9.38 -19.14
CA LEU A 291 -9.89 10.59 -19.28
C LEU A 291 -9.33 11.04 -17.94
N VAL A 292 -10.17 11.15 -16.92
CA VAL A 292 -9.74 11.56 -15.57
C VAL A 292 -8.77 10.57 -14.97
N THR A 293 -9.03 9.26 -15.07
CA THR A 293 -8.14 8.21 -14.53
C THR A 293 -6.79 8.21 -15.23
N SER A 294 -6.80 8.35 -16.56
CA SER A 294 -5.58 8.33 -17.39
C SER A 294 -4.74 9.59 -17.19
N PHE A 295 -5.37 10.75 -17.00
CA PHE A 295 -4.69 12.01 -16.73
C PHE A 295 -4.15 12.09 -15.29
N MET A 296 -4.98 11.71 -14.31
CA MET A 296 -4.63 11.82 -12.90
C MET A 296 -3.73 10.70 -12.41
N LEU A 297 -3.73 9.51 -13.03
CA LEU A 297 -3.07 8.31 -12.54
C LEU A 297 -3.18 8.17 -11.00
N PRO A 298 -4.42 8.17 -10.48
CA PRO A 298 -4.67 8.42 -9.06
C PRO A 298 -4.22 7.29 -8.15
N TRP A 299 -4.20 6.04 -8.63
CA TRP A 299 -3.78 4.90 -7.81
C TRP A 299 -2.29 4.98 -7.50
N ARG A 300 -1.92 4.62 -6.27
CA ARG A 300 -0.52 4.59 -5.84
C ARG A 300 0.33 3.64 -6.69
N ILE A 301 -0.28 2.59 -7.22
CA ILE A 301 0.36 1.52 -7.99
C ILE A 301 -0.04 1.67 -9.46
N LEU A 302 0.94 1.74 -10.34
CA LEU A 302 0.72 2.06 -11.75
C LEU A 302 -0.12 0.99 -12.46
N GLU A 303 0.12 -0.28 -12.13
CA GLU A 303 -0.63 -1.43 -12.63
C GLU A 303 -2.13 -1.31 -12.32
N CYS A 304 -2.51 -0.76 -11.17
CA CYS A 304 -3.91 -0.51 -10.82
C CYS A 304 -4.54 0.62 -11.67
N ASN A 305 -3.75 1.62 -12.09
CA ASN A 305 -4.22 2.66 -13.01
C ASN A 305 -4.53 2.07 -14.39
N TYR A 306 -3.62 1.26 -14.94
CA TYR A 306 -3.84 0.59 -16.22
C TYR A 306 -5.04 -0.36 -16.14
N MET A 307 -5.14 -1.14 -15.07
CA MET A 307 -6.29 -2.02 -14.85
C MET A 307 -7.60 -1.23 -14.84
N GLU A 308 -7.75 -0.17 -14.03
CA GLU A 308 -9.01 0.61 -14.02
C GLU A 308 -9.32 1.24 -15.40
N ALA A 309 -8.32 1.82 -16.07
CA ALA A 309 -8.53 2.41 -17.40
C ALA A 309 -8.97 1.36 -18.44
N SER A 310 -8.32 0.20 -18.47
CA SER A 310 -8.69 -0.92 -19.35
C SER A 310 -10.08 -1.46 -19.06
N LEU A 311 -10.45 -1.58 -17.79
CA LEU A 311 -11.78 -2.06 -17.39
C LEU A 311 -12.88 -1.07 -17.77
N LEU A 312 -12.66 0.23 -17.57
CA LEU A 312 -13.60 1.27 -18.01
C LEU A 312 -13.74 1.31 -19.53
N ALA A 313 -12.64 1.14 -20.27
CA ALA A 313 -12.66 1.05 -21.73
C ALA A 313 -13.42 -0.19 -22.21
N GLY A 314 -13.16 -1.35 -21.60
CA GLY A 314 -13.88 -2.60 -21.88
C GLY A 314 -15.39 -2.46 -21.63
N MET A 315 -15.79 -1.85 -20.51
CA MET A 315 -17.19 -1.53 -20.22
C MET A 315 -17.81 -0.60 -21.26
N ALA A 316 -17.10 0.44 -21.69
CA ALA A 316 -17.60 1.37 -22.71
C ALA A 316 -17.81 0.68 -24.06
N VAL A 317 -16.88 -0.18 -24.48
CA VAL A 317 -17.01 -0.99 -25.70
C VAL A 317 -18.20 -1.96 -25.58
N LEU A 318 -18.31 -2.67 -24.45
CA LEU A 318 -19.39 -3.63 -24.20
C LEU A 318 -20.78 -2.98 -24.29
N ILE A 319 -20.94 -1.80 -23.68
CA ILE A 319 -22.19 -1.04 -23.74
C ILE A 319 -22.46 -0.50 -25.15
N SER A 320 -21.41 -0.07 -25.86
CA SER A 320 -21.55 0.40 -27.25
C SER A 320 -22.01 -0.72 -28.17
N MET A 321 -21.44 -1.93 -28.05
CA MET A 321 -21.88 -3.10 -28.80
C MET A 321 -23.34 -3.47 -28.49
N GLY A 322 -23.74 -3.38 -27.22
CA GLY A 322 -25.13 -3.57 -26.81
C GLY A 322 -26.11 -2.50 -27.33
N SER A 323 -25.62 -1.36 -27.85
CA SER A 323 -26.46 -0.35 -28.49
C SER A 323 -26.58 -0.51 -30.01
N LEU A 324 -25.68 -1.29 -30.61
CA LEU A 324 -25.59 -1.54 -32.06
C LEU A 324 -26.45 -2.72 -32.52
N PHE A 325 -27.46 -3.15 -31.76
CA PHE A 325 -28.49 -4.07 -32.25
C PHE A 325 -29.34 -3.39 -33.34
N MET A 326 -28.75 -3.21 -34.51
CA MET A 326 -29.43 -2.89 -35.75
C MET A 326 -29.98 -4.19 -36.34
N GLU A 327 -31.10 -4.08 -37.04
CA GLU A 327 -31.91 -5.20 -37.56
C GLU A 327 -31.16 -6.15 -38.53
N ASP A 328 -29.93 -5.81 -38.94
CA ASP A 328 -29.13 -6.54 -39.94
C ASP A 328 -27.85 -7.23 -39.40
N VAL A 329 -27.61 -7.22 -38.08
CA VAL A 329 -26.39 -7.79 -37.49
C VAL A 329 -26.64 -9.19 -36.91
N ASP A 330 -25.73 -10.13 -37.20
CA ASP A 330 -25.73 -11.46 -36.58
C ASP A 330 -25.55 -11.34 -35.05
N VAL A 331 -26.66 -11.52 -34.34
CA VAL A 331 -26.76 -11.40 -32.89
C VAL A 331 -25.78 -12.36 -32.20
N ASP A 332 -25.59 -13.55 -32.75
CA ASP A 332 -24.71 -14.57 -32.17
C ASP A 332 -23.24 -14.11 -32.21
N SER A 333 -22.79 -13.54 -33.33
CA SER A 333 -21.45 -12.96 -33.46
C SER A 333 -21.19 -11.83 -32.46
N VAL A 334 -22.15 -10.90 -32.29
CA VAL A 334 -22.01 -9.80 -31.31
C VAL A 334 -21.98 -10.34 -29.88
N MET A 335 -22.83 -11.32 -29.54
CA MET A 335 -22.84 -11.94 -28.21
C MET A 335 -21.54 -12.70 -27.91
N GLN A 336 -20.95 -13.38 -28.89
CA GLN A 336 -19.64 -14.02 -28.74
C GLN A 336 -18.54 -12.99 -28.48
N VAL A 337 -18.55 -11.85 -29.18
CA VAL A 337 -17.60 -10.76 -28.94
C VAL A 337 -17.78 -10.14 -27.54
N CYS A 338 -19.02 -9.85 -27.13
CA CYS A 338 -19.32 -9.34 -25.79
C CYS A 338 -18.87 -10.32 -24.69
N LEU A 339 -19.10 -11.62 -24.87
CA LEU A 339 -18.64 -12.66 -23.96
C LEU A 339 -17.11 -12.72 -23.90
N ALA A 340 -16.44 -12.68 -25.05
CA ALA A 340 -14.97 -12.69 -25.12
C ALA A 340 -14.36 -11.48 -24.40
N LEU A 341 -14.91 -10.28 -24.62
CA LEU A 341 -14.50 -9.05 -23.93
C LEU A 341 -14.73 -9.15 -22.42
N PHE A 342 -15.86 -9.69 -21.99
CA PHE A 342 -16.15 -9.87 -20.57
C PHE A 342 -15.17 -10.87 -19.92
N ILE A 343 -14.90 -12.00 -20.57
CA ILE A 343 -13.92 -12.99 -20.10
C ILE A 343 -12.53 -12.34 -20.02
N ASP A 344 -12.11 -11.56 -21.01
CA ASP A 344 -10.83 -10.84 -21.00
C ASP A 344 -10.73 -9.88 -19.80
N MET A 345 -11.79 -9.12 -19.51
CA MET A 345 -11.83 -8.25 -18.32
C MET A 345 -11.68 -9.04 -17.01
N ILE A 346 -12.35 -10.20 -16.88
CA ILE A 346 -12.24 -11.06 -15.68
C ILE A 346 -10.83 -11.66 -15.58
N LEU A 347 -10.25 -12.11 -16.69
CA LEU A 347 -8.88 -12.63 -16.74
C LEU A 347 -7.85 -11.55 -16.38
N LEU A 348 -8.05 -10.30 -16.81
CA LEU A 348 -7.21 -9.16 -16.43
C LEU A 348 -7.25 -8.94 -14.92
N ILE A 349 -8.45 -8.88 -14.32
CA ILE A 349 -8.60 -8.72 -12.86
C ILE A 349 -7.96 -9.89 -12.11
N PHE A 350 -8.23 -11.12 -12.54
CA PHE A 350 -7.68 -12.32 -11.91
C PHE A 350 -6.15 -12.37 -12.04
N GLY A 351 -5.61 -12.01 -13.20
CA GLY A 351 -4.17 -11.92 -13.44
C GLY A 351 -3.49 -10.91 -12.51
N VAL A 352 -4.06 -9.72 -12.36
CA VAL A 352 -3.55 -8.69 -11.43
C VAL A 352 -3.68 -9.16 -9.97
N PHE A 353 -4.79 -9.80 -9.60
CA PHE A 353 -4.97 -10.38 -8.27
C PHE A 353 -3.93 -11.45 -7.94
N VAL A 354 -3.75 -12.44 -8.83
CA VAL A 354 -2.78 -13.53 -8.68
C VAL A 354 -1.36 -12.98 -8.63
N TRP A 355 -1.03 -11.99 -9.49
CA TRP A 355 0.27 -11.33 -9.46
C TRP A 355 0.52 -10.60 -8.13
N GLY A 356 -0.45 -9.82 -7.64
CA GLY A 356 -0.38 -9.14 -6.35
C GLY A 356 -0.21 -10.13 -5.20
N PHE A 357 -1.00 -11.21 -5.18
CA PHE A 357 -0.91 -12.24 -4.15
C PHE A 357 0.41 -13.03 -4.22
N ALA A 358 0.89 -13.39 -5.41
CA ALA A 358 2.18 -14.02 -5.61
C ALA A 358 3.33 -13.12 -5.17
N LYS A 359 3.27 -11.82 -5.48
CA LYS A 359 4.23 -10.81 -5.00
C LYS A 359 4.22 -10.72 -3.48
N TYR A 360 3.04 -10.75 -2.85
CA TYR A 360 2.90 -10.77 -1.39
C TYR A 360 3.56 -12.00 -0.76
N LEU A 361 3.26 -13.19 -1.30
CA LEU A 361 3.87 -14.44 -0.82
C LEU A 361 5.39 -14.44 -1.02
N ARG A 362 5.89 -13.96 -2.17
CA ARG A 362 7.33 -13.81 -2.42
C ARG A 362 7.97 -12.86 -1.41
N ALA A 363 7.41 -11.67 -1.20
CA ALA A 363 7.93 -10.68 -0.24
C ALA A 363 7.92 -11.19 1.21
N LYS A 364 6.98 -12.09 1.55
CA LYS A 364 6.93 -12.74 2.87
C LYS A 364 8.09 -13.73 3.07
N HIS A 365 8.53 -14.42 2.02
CA HIS A 365 9.57 -15.44 2.10
C HIS A 365 10.97 -14.95 1.71
N ARG A 366 11.06 -13.92 0.87
CA ARG A 366 12.31 -13.33 0.38
C ARG A 366 12.12 -11.83 0.26
N LYS A 367 12.86 -11.10 1.10
CA LYS A 367 12.96 -9.66 1.03
C LYS A 367 13.96 -9.29 -0.06
N PRO A 368 13.70 -8.31 -0.94
CA PRO A 368 14.65 -7.93 -1.98
C PRO A 368 15.91 -7.28 -1.41
N PHE A 369 15.81 -6.60 -0.27
CA PHE A 369 16.95 -5.97 0.43
C PHE A 369 17.33 -6.78 1.66
N GLN A 370 18.57 -7.27 1.68
CA GLN A 370 19.12 -7.91 2.87
C GLN A 370 19.49 -6.85 3.91
N TYR A 371 20.02 -5.71 3.45
CA TYR A 371 20.38 -4.57 4.29
C TYR A 371 19.77 -3.28 3.74
N SER A 372 19.33 -2.40 4.63
CA SER A 372 18.96 -1.01 4.34
C SER A 372 19.81 -0.09 5.22
N LEU A 373 20.46 0.90 4.62
CA LEU A 373 21.36 1.82 5.33
C LEU A 373 20.66 3.16 5.58
N CYS A 374 20.14 3.34 6.79
CA CYS A 374 19.57 4.61 7.26
C CYS A 374 20.71 5.53 7.71
N HIS A 375 20.84 6.68 7.07
CA HIS A 375 21.98 7.57 7.29
C HIS A 375 21.63 9.04 7.05
N GLN A 376 22.39 9.94 7.65
CA GLN A 376 22.33 11.36 7.32
C GLN A 376 23.15 11.63 6.06
N LYS A 377 22.49 12.15 5.02
CA LYS A 377 23.11 12.41 3.70
C LYS A 377 24.42 13.22 3.74
N SER A 378 24.54 14.18 4.66
CA SER A 378 25.74 15.04 4.79
C SER A 378 26.81 14.48 5.73
N GLY A 379 26.45 13.61 6.67
CA GLY A 379 27.36 13.14 7.73
C GLY A 379 27.87 11.72 7.53
N ALA A 380 27.15 10.89 6.76
CA ALA A 380 27.49 9.48 6.54
C ALA A 380 27.09 9.01 5.12
N GLY A 381 26.96 9.92 4.16
CA GLY A 381 26.52 9.59 2.80
C GLY A 381 27.59 8.86 1.98
N ALA A 382 28.85 9.26 2.11
CA ALA A 382 29.97 8.55 1.51
C ALA A 382 30.24 7.24 2.24
N PHE A 383 30.17 7.24 3.58
CA PHE A 383 30.34 6.04 4.38
C PHE A 383 29.24 4.98 4.11
N ALA A 384 27.98 5.39 3.94
CA ALA A 384 26.91 4.49 3.53
C ALA A 384 27.20 3.79 2.18
N ARG A 385 27.71 4.54 1.19
CA ARG A 385 28.09 3.96 -0.11
C ARG A 385 29.29 3.04 0.00
N LEU A 386 30.30 3.41 0.79
CA LEU A 386 31.45 2.55 1.07
C LEU A 386 31.00 1.22 1.68
N LEU A 387 30.12 1.29 2.69
CA LEU A 387 29.59 0.10 3.36
C LEU A 387 28.74 -0.74 2.40
N LYS A 388 27.91 -0.12 1.55
CA LYS A 388 27.18 -0.81 0.47
C LYS A 388 28.12 -1.55 -0.48
N CYS A 389 29.18 -0.90 -0.96
CA CYS A 389 30.17 -1.51 -1.83
C CYS A 389 30.84 -2.73 -1.18
N GLU A 390 31.29 -2.62 0.07
CA GLU A 390 31.95 -3.71 0.78
C GLU A 390 30.99 -4.84 1.15
N LEU A 391 29.76 -4.55 1.60
CA LEU A 391 28.75 -5.57 1.90
C LEU A 391 28.41 -6.40 0.66
N ILE A 392 28.24 -5.77 -0.51
CA ILE A 392 27.92 -6.49 -1.77
C ILE A 392 29.07 -7.44 -2.19
N ARG A 393 30.32 -7.15 -1.78
CA ARG A 393 31.48 -8.01 -2.05
C ARG A 393 31.61 -9.20 -1.10
N MET A 394 30.88 -9.21 0.02
CA MET A 394 30.91 -10.31 0.97
C MET A 394 30.08 -11.49 0.44
N ASN A 395 30.69 -12.68 0.32
CA ASN A 395 30.03 -13.88 -0.19
C ASN A 395 28.75 -14.30 0.58
N ALA A 396 28.63 -13.89 1.84
CA ALA A 396 27.46 -14.17 2.67
C ALA A 396 26.24 -13.29 2.34
N VAL A 397 26.45 -12.16 1.65
CA VAL A 397 25.41 -11.22 1.26
C VAL A 397 24.88 -11.62 -0.11
N LYS A 398 23.65 -12.14 -0.13
CA LYS A 398 22.99 -12.63 -1.37
C LYS A 398 21.90 -11.68 -1.85
N GLY A 399 21.39 -10.82 -0.98
CA GLY A 399 20.37 -9.82 -1.32
C GLY A 399 20.99 -8.47 -1.70
N LYS A 400 20.12 -7.52 -2.06
CA LYS A 400 20.56 -6.15 -2.35
C LYS A 400 20.82 -5.38 -1.04
N VAL A 401 21.66 -4.35 -1.14
CA VAL A 401 21.86 -3.37 -0.07
C VAL A 401 21.24 -2.05 -0.52
N PHE A 402 20.20 -1.61 0.19
CA PHE A 402 19.45 -0.40 -0.12
C PHE A 402 20.11 0.84 0.50
N VAL A 403 20.29 1.87 -0.32
CA VAL A 403 20.68 3.22 0.09
C VAL A 403 19.74 4.20 -0.63
N ASP A 404 19.04 5.04 0.13
CA ASP A 404 18.00 5.94 -0.39
C ASP A 404 18.46 6.76 -1.61
N CYS A 405 19.64 7.38 -1.54
CA CYS A 405 20.16 8.26 -2.57
C CYS A 405 20.60 7.54 -3.86
N ASP A 406 20.76 6.22 -3.83
CA ASP A 406 21.09 5.41 -5.01
C ASP A 406 19.86 4.71 -5.59
N ASP A 407 18.93 4.27 -4.72
CA ASP A 407 17.90 3.30 -5.07
C ASP A 407 16.47 3.87 -5.05
N LEU A 408 16.27 5.10 -4.55
CA LEU A 408 14.96 5.70 -4.37
C LEU A 408 14.72 6.89 -5.30
N GLN A 409 13.82 6.71 -6.26
CA GLN A 409 13.31 7.80 -7.13
C GLN A 409 12.01 8.43 -6.59
N ASP A 410 11.33 7.74 -5.69
CA ASP A 410 10.02 8.11 -5.15
C ASP A 410 10.01 7.96 -3.63
N LEU A 411 10.01 9.10 -2.93
CA LEU A 411 10.07 9.15 -1.46
C LEU A 411 8.89 8.44 -0.79
N THR A 412 7.76 8.27 -1.50
CA THR A 412 6.57 7.59 -0.97
C THR A 412 6.79 6.09 -0.76
N LYS A 413 7.85 5.52 -1.34
CA LYS A 413 8.23 4.11 -1.20
C LYS A 413 9.21 3.85 -0.06
N LEU A 414 9.87 4.89 0.47
CA LEU A 414 10.94 4.77 1.46
C LEU A 414 10.56 3.85 2.63
N PHE A 415 9.46 4.17 3.31
CA PHE A 415 8.99 3.40 4.46
C PHE A 415 8.42 2.03 4.07
N GLY A 416 7.91 1.88 2.84
CA GLY A 416 7.55 0.58 2.29
C GLY A 416 8.77 -0.34 2.19
N TYR A 417 9.88 0.18 1.65
CA TYR A 417 11.11 -0.57 1.48
C TYR A 417 11.73 -0.98 2.82
N VAL A 418 11.76 -0.07 3.79
CA VAL A 418 12.26 -0.40 5.15
C VAL A 418 11.34 -1.41 5.84
N GLY A 419 10.02 -1.20 5.83
CA GLY A 419 9.08 -2.04 6.58
C GLY A 419 8.82 -3.43 5.97
N PHE A 420 8.76 -3.53 4.63
CA PHE A 420 8.32 -4.75 3.94
C PHE A 420 9.37 -5.41 3.08
N ASP A 421 10.43 -4.71 2.72
CA ASP A 421 11.37 -5.21 1.71
C ASP A 421 12.79 -5.37 2.25
N THR A 422 13.00 -5.04 3.53
CA THR A 422 14.31 -5.11 4.21
C THR A 422 14.33 -6.20 5.28
N GLU A 423 15.41 -6.97 5.33
CA GLU A 423 15.67 -7.92 6.42
C GLU A 423 16.36 -7.26 7.63
N HIS A 424 17.41 -6.48 7.36
CA HIS A 424 18.21 -5.78 8.35
C HIS A 424 18.27 -4.27 8.09
N LEU A 425 17.92 -3.46 9.09
CA LEU A 425 18.09 -2.01 9.06
C LEU A 425 19.38 -1.65 9.81
N ILE A 426 20.30 -1.02 9.11
CA ILE A 426 21.56 -0.52 9.66
C ILE A 426 21.42 0.99 9.85
N ILE A 427 21.54 1.46 11.09
CA ILE A 427 21.51 2.88 11.41
C ILE A 427 22.95 3.37 11.49
N LEU A 428 23.36 4.24 10.57
CA LEU A 428 24.65 4.92 10.66
C LEU A 428 24.50 6.09 11.62
N GLY A 429 24.86 5.86 12.87
CA GLY A 429 24.72 6.82 13.95
C GLY A 429 25.73 7.95 13.78
N THR A 430 25.31 9.11 13.28
CA THR A 430 26.06 10.38 13.32
C THR A 430 25.44 11.30 14.38
N LYS A 431 26.09 12.42 14.72
CA LYS A 431 25.51 13.39 15.66
C LYS A 431 24.11 13.91 15.27
N ASP A 432 23.83 14.03 13.98
CA ASP A 432 22.55 14.60 13.48
C ASP A 432 21.58 13.54 12.93
N ILE A 433 21.86 12.24 13.05
CA ILE A 433 20.94 11.20 12.55
C ILE A 433 19.55 11.33 13.19
N LEU A 434 19.54 11.71 14.47
CA LEU A 434 18.34 11.86 15.28
C LEU A 434 17.58 13.14 14.96
N THR A 435 18.18 14.14 14.30
CA THR A 435 17.51 15.41 13.97
C THR A 435 16.93 15.41 12.55
N ARG A 436 17.11 14.33 11.79
CA ARG A 436 16.58 14.17 10.42
C ARG A 436 15.27 13.40 10.44
N LYS A 437 14.16 14.07 10.15
CA LYS A 437 12.81 13.47 10.14
C LYS A 437 12.72 12.19 9.30
N TRP A 438 13.34 12.15 8.12
CA TRP A 438 13.26 10.99 7.22
C TRP A 438 13.97 9.76 7.80
N CYS A 439 15.17 9.96 8.35
CA CYS A 439 15.91 8.92 9.05
C CYS A 439 15.10 8.39 10.23
N MET A 440 14.52 9.28 11.04
CA MET A 440 13.66 8.85 12.15
C MET A 440 12.37 8.18 11.68
N GLY A 441 11.83 8.55 10.52
CA GLY A 441 10.75 7.83 9.85
C GLY A 441 11.14 6.40 9.47
N GLU A 442 12.34 6.19 8.93
CA GLU A 442 12.88 4.87 8.61
C GLU A 442 13.08 4.02 9.87
N VAL A 443 13.72 4.57 10.90
CA VAL A 443 13.96 3.86 12.16
C VAL A 443 12.65 3.51 12.87
N THR A 444 11.69 4.44 12.89
CA THR A 444 10.36 4.20 13.45
C THR A 444 9.62 3.13 12.66
N THR A 445 9.72 3.16 11.33
CA THR A 445 9.16 2.12 10.46
C THR A 445 9.80 0.77 10.76
N GLY A 446 11.13 0.70 10.88
CA GLY A 446 11.86 -0.52 11.23
C GLY A 446 11.36 -1.13 12.54
N ARG A 447 11.19 -0.30 13.59
CA ARG A 447 10.63 -0.72 14.87
C ARG A 447 9.21 -1.28 14.74
N LEU A 448 8.31 -0.53 14.10
CA LEU A 448 6.90 -0.91 13.96
C LEU A 448 6.72 -2.23 13.18
N HIS A 449 7.62 -2.50 12.23
CA HIS A 449 7.61 -3.72 11.42
C HIS A 449 8.51 -4.84 11.98
N LYS A 450 9.18 -4.61 13.12
CA LYS A 450 10.11 -5.56 13.74
C LYS A 450 11.23 -6.00 12.77
N VAL A 451 11.73 -5.07 11.98
CA VAL A 451 12.94 -5.26 11.17
C VAL A 451 14.11 -5.45 12.12
N LYS A 452 15.05 -6.34 11.79
CA LYS A 452 16.24 -6.53 12.62
C LYS A 452 17.11 -5.28 12.51
N THR A 453 17.37 -4.60 13.61
CA THR A 453 18.05 -3.30 13.57
C THR A 453 19.33 -3.31 14.38
N VAL A 454 20.37 -2.65 13.86
CA VAL A 454 21.66 -2.44 14.51
C VAL A 454 22.12 -1.01 14.28
N VAL A 455 22.80 -0.43 15.26
CA VAL A 455 23.46 0.87 15.15
C VAL A 455 24.93 0.66 14.86
N VAL A 456 25.45 1.31 13.83
CA VAL A 456 26.89 1.52 13.65
C VAL A 456 27.16 2.93 14.14
N ALA A 457 27.69 3.05 15.36
CA ALA A 457 27.94 4.34 16.01
C ALA A 457 29.26 4.92 15.49
N LEU A 458 29.17 6.05 14.78
CA LEU A 458 30.33 6.84 14.37
C LEU A 458 30.87 7.62 15.59
N PRO A 459 32.11 8.14 15.56
CA PRO A 459 32.75 8.77 16.71
C PRO A 459 31.99 9.95 17.34
N ASP A 460 31.13 10.62 16.57
CA ASP A 460 30.31 11.75 17.01
C ASP A 460 28.87 11.36 17.39
N TYR A 461 28.56 10.06 17.41
CA TYR A 461 27.23 9.58 17.77
C TYR A 461 26.98 9.66 19.26
N GLU A 462 25.85 10.27 19.62
CA GLU A 462 25.32 10.22 20.98
C GLU A 462 23.98 9.49 21.00
N PRO A 463 23.79 8.50 21.89
CA PRO A 463 22.49 7.89 22.10
C PRO A 463 21.44 8.94 22.51
N PRO A 464 20.17 8.78 22.11
CA PRO A 464 19.14 9.79 22.36
C PRO A 464 18.94 10.04 23.86
N SER A 465 19.13 11.27 24.34
CA SER A 465 18.86 11.65 25.73
C SER A 465 17.34 11.71 26.02
N GLU A 466 16.92 11.60 27.29
CA GLU A 466 15.49 11.65 27.61
C GLU A 466 14.87 13.04 27.33
N THR A 467 15.65 14.10 27.48
CA THR A 467 15.26 15.46 27.10
C THR A 467 14.96 15.56 25.61
N LEU A 468 15.87 15.05 24.75
CA LEU A 468 15.64 15.01 23.29
C LEU A 468 14.37 14.23 22.94
N VAL A 469 14.09 13.13 23.65
CA VAL A 469 12.86 12.34 23.43
C VAL A 469 11.61 13.16 23.77
N GLN A 470 11.57 13.78 24.94
CA GLN A 470 10.40 14.55 25.38
C GLN A 470 10.16 15.79 24.51
N GLU A 471 11.23 16.47 24.10
CA GLU A 471 11.19 17.72 23.35
C GLU A 471 11.46 17.52 21.85
N TYR A 472 11.27 16.30 21.32
CA TYR A 472 11.68 15.97 19.96
C TYR A 472 11.07 16.90 18.89
N GLN A 473 9.81 17.30 19.06
CA GLN A 473 9.14 18.22 18.14
C GLN A 473 9.76 19.63 18.16
N VAL A 474 10.38 20.04 19.27
CA VAL A 474 11.10 21.31 19.36
C VAL A 474 12.38 21.25 18.54
N HIS A 475 13.11 20.13 18.62
CA HIS A 475 14.35 19.90 17.87
C HIS A 475 14.12 19.61 16.38
N VAL A 476 13.00 18.97 16.04
CA VAL A 476 12.62 18.59 14.67
C VAL A 476 11.17 19.05 14.40
N PRO A 477 10.94 20.36 14.14
CA PRO A 477 9.60 20.93 14.01
C PRO A 477 8.78 20.31 12.87
N ASP A 478 9.44 19.81 11.84
CA ASP A 478 8.87 19.19 10.65
C ASP A 478 8.60 17.68 10.80
N VAL A 479 8.79 17.10 12.00
CA VAL A 479 8.44 15.70 12.30
C VAL A 479 6.96 15.39 12.04
N THR A 480 6.09 16.41 12.13
CA THR A 480 4.66 16.29 11.88
C THR A 480 4.33 15.84 10.47
N GLU A 481 5.21 16.07 9.50
CA GLU A 481 5.05 15.57 8.12
C GLU A 481 5.02 14.04 8.05
N LEU A 482 5.66 13.35 9.00
CA LEU A 482 5.64 11.89 9.09
C LEU A 482 4.24 11.33 9.41
N ALA A 483 3.32 12.14 9.93
CA ALA A 483 1.95 11.72 10.17
C ALA A 483 1.20 11.40 8.87
N ALA A 484 1.56 12.02 7.74
CA ALA A 484 1.04 11.66 6.42
C ALA A 484 1.37 10.20 6.05
N HIS A 485 2.40 9.62 6.66
CA HIS A 485 2.83 8.24 6.51
C HIS A 485 2.38 7.34 7.67
N GLY A 486 1.51 7.84 8.55
CA GLY A 486 0.98 7.08 9.69
C GLY A 486 1.94 6.99 10.89
N ILE A 487 3.02 7.79 10.91
CA ILE A 487 3.99 7.81 11.99
C ILE A 487 3.68 9.00 12.91
N SER A 488 3.24 8.72 14.14
CA SER A 488 2.95 9.75 15.13
C SER A 488 4.20 10.21 15.87
N LEU A 489 4.15 11.41 16.46
CA LEU A 489 5.20 11.90 17.36
C LEU A 489 5.47 10.89 18.49
N ALA A 490 4.42 10.37 19.13
CA ALA A 490 4.54 9.36 20.17
C ALA A 490 5.30 8.11 19.68
N ALA A 491 5.02 7.64 18.45
CA ALA A 491 5.74 6.52 17.86
C ALA A 491 7.21 6.84 17.63
N VAL A 492 7.58 8.07 17.25
CA VAL A 492 8.98 8.50 17.14
C VAL A 492 9.65 8.53 18.51
N GLN A 493 8.99 9.09 19.53
CA GLN A 493 9.53 9.19 20.90
C GLN A 493 9.80 7.82 21.52
N GLU A 494 8.87 6.88 21.38
CA GLU A 494 9.10 5.50 21.82
C GLU A 494 10.19 4.80 20.97
N THR A 495 10.34 5.16 19.69
CA THR A 495 11.42 4.65 18.84
C THR A 495 12.78 5.10 19.34
N LEU A 496 12.93 6.37 19.71
CA LEU A 496 14.17 6.88 20.29
C LEU A 496 14.54 6.16 21.60
N ARG A 497 13.57 5.84 22.46
CA ARG A 497 13.83 5.03 23.66
C ARG A 497 14.29 3.62 23.29
N TRP A 498 13.62 2.98 22.33
CA TRP A 498 14.00 1.67 21.81
C TRP A 498 15.40 1.66 21.19
N MET A 499 15.83 2.76 20.55
CA MET A 499 17.18 2.84 19.98
C MET A 499 18.29 2.66 21.01
N ARG A 500 18.06 3.02 22.28
CA ARG A 500 19.03 2.81 23.38
C ARG A 500 19.26 1.33 23.70
N GLU A 501 18.34 0.47 23.30
CA GLU A 501 18.36 -0.97 23.57
C GLU A 501 18.92 -1.78 22.39
N LEU A 502 19.22 -1.12 21.27
CA LEU A 502 19.70 -1.77 20.06
C LEU A 502 21.14 -2.28 20.22
N PRO A 503 21.51 -3.37 19.52
CA PRO A 503 22.92 -3.74 19.39
C PRO A 503 23.67 -2.63 18.65
N THR A 504 24.85 -2.28 19.17
CA THR A 504 25.69 -1.18 18.66
C THR A 504 27.08 -1.70 18.31
N ILE A 505 27.56 -1.35 17.12
CA ILE A 505 28.95 -1.49 16.69
C ILE A 505 29.59 -0.11 16.82
N GLU A 506 30.50 0.07 17.76
CA GLU A 506 31.19 1.35 17.99
C GLU A 506 32.47 1.41 17.16
N LEU A 507 32.59 2.47 16.36
CA LEU A 507 33.77 2.74 15.55
C LEU A 507 34.77 3.62 16.33
N LEU A 508 35.84 3.00 16.81
CA LEU A 508 36.91 3.67 17.54
C LEU A 508 38.14 3.83 16.63
N GLY A 509 38.31 5.00 16.00
CA GLY A 509 39.52 5.33 15.26
C GLY A 509 39.27 5.96 13.89
N THR A 510 40.36 6.13 13.14
CA THR A 510 40.34 6.66 11.78
C THR A 510 39.76 5.62 10.83
N LEU A 511 38.84 6.05 9.96
CA LEU A 511 38.23 5.15 8.98
C LEU A 511 39.31 4.65 8.00
N ASP A 512 39.33 3.35 7.73
CA ASP A 512 40.12 2.75 6.66
C ASP A 512 39.40 1.55 6.04
N SER A 513 40.05 0.91 5.04
CA SER A 513 39.49 -0.28 4.39
C SER A 513 39.37 -1.48 5.32
N LYS A 514 40.26 -1.62 6.33
CA LYS A 514 40.24 -2.75 7.26
C LYS A 514 39.09 -2.62 8.24
N LEU A 515 38.93 -1.45 8.86
CA LEU A 515 37.85 -1.14 9.78
C LEU A 515 36.49 -1.32 9.09
N THR A 516 36.36 -0.81 7.87
CA THR A 516 35.13 -1.00 7.07
C THR A 516 34.82 -2.49 6.85
N LYS A 517 35.82 -3.31 6.50
CA LYS A 517 35.64 -4.76 6.33
C LYS A 517 35.30 -5.46 7.65
N ALA A 518 35.87 -5.02 8.77
CA ALA A 518 35.54 -5.52 10.09
C ALA A 518 34.07 -5.24 10.43
N VAL A 519 33.57 -4.02 10.18
CA VAL A 519 32.14 -3.69 10.32
C VAL A 519 31.28 -4.61 9.46
N CYS A 520 31.60 -4.78 8.18
CA CYS A 520 30.85 -5.69 7.30
C CYS A 520 30.84 -7.13 7.81
N LYS A 521 31.97 -7.61 8.34
CA LYS A 521 32.07 -8.96 8.92
C LYS A 521 31.15 -9.10 10.13
N GLU A 522 31.16 -8.14 11.05
CA GLU A 522 30.26 -8.14 12.21
C GLU A 522 28.78 -8.08 11.80
N LEU A 523 28.43 -7.24 10.82
CA LEU A 523 27.08 -7.18 10.25
C LEU A 523 26.63 -8.51 9.61
N VAL A 524 27.56 -9.25 9.00
CA VAL A 524 27.32 -10.59 8.45
C VAL A 524 27.17 -11.62 9.57
N VAL A 525 28.01 -11.57 10.61
CA VAL A 525 27.92 -12.46 11.78
C VAL A 525 26.56 -12.31 12.47
N MET A 526 26.09 -11.08 12.65
CA MET A 526 24.74 -10.79 13.18
C MET A 526 23.62 -11.36 12.33
N HIS A 527 23.80 -11.35 11.00
CA HIS A 527 22.82 -11.90 10.07
C HIS A 527 22.74 -13.43 10.18
N VAL A 528 23.90 -14.10 10.19
CA VAL A 528 24.00 -15.57 10.23
C VAL A 528 23.63 -16.15 11.60
N SER A 529 24.00 -15.45 12.68
CA SER A 529 23.82 -15.92 14.07
C SER A 529 23.07 -14.87 14.90
N PRO A 530 21.73 -14.76 14.76
CA PRO A 530 20.92 -13.83 15.54
C PRO A 530 20.98 -14.21 17.02
N GLY A 531 21.63 -13.38 17.84
CA GLY A 531 21.86 -13.64 19.28
C GLY A 531 23.32 -13.87 19.66
N SER A 532 24.24 -13.90 18.69
CA SER A 532 25.68 -13.97 18.97
C SER A 532 26.25 -12.72 19.64
N MET A 533 25.62 -11.55 19.45
CA MET A 533 26.06 -10.32 20.08
C MET A 533 25.39 -10.13 21.44
N GLY A 534 26.21 -10.05 22.49
CA GLY A 534 25.77 -9.63 23.81
C GLY A 534 25.26 -8.19 23.78
N LYS A 535 24.48 -7.79 24.81
CA LYS A 535 23.99 -6.41 24.94
C LYS A 535 25.09 -5.35 25.02
N ASN A 536 26.33 -5.74 25.26
CA ASN A 536 27.44 -4.85 25.56
C ASN A 536 28.08 -4.19 24.32
N GLY A 537 27.47 -4.32 23.13
CA GLY A 537 28.03 -3.80 21.89
C GLY A 537 29.33 -4.49 21.47
N VAL A 538 29.84 -4.13 20.29
CA VAL A 538 31.18 -4.50 19.83
C VAL A 538 31.94 -3.23 19.51
N GLN A 539 33.08 -3.06 20.18
CA GLN A 539 34.02 -1.98 19.88
C GLN A 539 35.00 -2.47 18.82
N LEU A 540 35.08 -1.75 17.70
CA LEU A 540 36.06 -2.00 16.66
C LEU A 540 37.06 -0.86 16.65
N SER A 541 38.32 -1.16 16.91
CA SER A 541 39.43 -0.23 16.76
C SER A 541 40.47 -0.77 15.79
N ASN A 542 41.26 0.14 15.22
CA ASN A 542 42.39 -0.22 14.36
C ASN A 542 43.55 -0.89 15.14
N GLU A 543 43.52 -0.85 16.47
CA GLU A 543 44.62 -1.22 17.36
C GLU A 543 44.70 -2.73 17.64
N ALA A 544 43.66 -3.51 17.32
CA ALA A 544 43.58 -4.93 17.69
C ALA A 544 44.45 -5.88 16.84
N GLU A 545 45.06 -5.41 15.74
CA GLU A 545 45.94 -6.22 14.88
C GLU A 545 47.22 -5.47 14.50
N ASP A 546 48.26 -5.76 15.29
CA ASP A 546 49.71 -5.63 15.07
C ASP A 546 50.36 -4.24 15.21
N GLU A 547 51.05 -4.05 16.34
CA GLU A 547 52.32 -3.29 16.44
C GLU A 547 53.46 -3.96 15.63
N LEU A 548 53.26 -5.17 15.11
CA LEU A 548 54.17 -5.76 14.13
C LEU A 548 54.00 -5.12 12.75
N ASP A 549 54.84 -4.10 12.59
CA ASP A 549 55.49 -3.65 11.36
C ASP A 549 54.63 -2.82 10.39
N GLU A 550 54.22 -1.64 10.88
CA GLU A 550 53.74 -0.53 10.06
C GLU A 550 54.70 -0.22 8.89
N GLU A 551 56.00 -0.41 9.09
CA GLU A 551 57.04 -0.27 8.07
C GLU A 551 56.85 -1.31 6.96
N THR A 552 56.69 -2.58 7.30
CA THR A 552 56.35 -3.66 6.33
C THR A 552 55.02 -3.39 5.61
N ARG A 553 54.01 -2.83 6.29
CA ARG A 553 52.75 -2.44 5.63
C ARG A 553 52.96 -1.29 4.64
N LEU A 554 53.81 -0.33 4.98
CA LEU A 554 54.16 0.78 4.09
C LEU A 554 54.96 0.27 2.89
N VAL A 555 55.93 -0.62 3.11
CA VAL A 555 56.74 -1.26 2.07
C VAL A 555 55.87 -2.08 1.13
N ASN A 556 54.94 -2.89 1.65
CA ASN A 556 54.02 -3.68 0.83
C ASN A 556 53.06 -2.80 0.02
N ARG A 557 52.58 -1.69 0.59
CA ARG A 557 51.77 -0.70 -0.15
C ARG A 557 52.59 -0.03 -1.25
N LYS A 558 53.79 0.44 -0.94
CA LYS A 558 54.71 1.04 -1.93
C LYS A 558 55.03 0.06 -3.04
N ALA A 559 55.21 -1.22 -2.74
CA ALA A 559 55.39 -2.27 -3.73
C ALA A 559 54.13 -2.51 -4.58
N GLN A 560 52.95 -2.55 -3.94
CA GLN A 560 51.66 -2.77 -4.62
C GLN A 560 51.31 -1.65 -5.60
N TYR A 561 51.63 -0.41 -5.26
CA TYR A 561 51.34 0.78 -6.07
C TYR A 561 52.58 1.38 -6.72
N ASN A 562 53.69 0.62 -6.80
CA ASN A 562 54.93 1.10 -7.40
C ASN A 562 54.68 1.45 -8.88
N GLY A 563 54.87 2.72 -9.23
CA GLY A 563 54.57 3.24 -10.57
C GLY A 563 53.15 3.79 -10.76
N SER A 564 52.35 3.90 -9.69
CA SER A 564 51.10 4.66 -9.78
C SER A 564 51.39 6.14 -10.04
N LYS A 565 50.65 6.70 -10.99
CA LYS A 565 50.65 8.09 -11.43
C LYS A 565 49.53 8.90 -10.81
N VAL A 566 48.63 8.26 -10.06
CA VAL A 566 47.45 8.91 -9.48
C VAL A 566 47.45 8.68 -7.97
N ALA A 567 47.48 9.78 -7.21
CA ALA A 567 47.33 9.76 -5.76
C ALA A 567 46.04 10.45 -5.34
N ILE A 568 45.39 9.91 -4.31
CA ILE A 568 44.26 10.55 -3.64
C ILE A 568 44.77 11.09 -2.31
N LEU A 569 44.76 12.41 -2.17
CA LEU A 569 45.03 13.12 -0.93
C LEU A 569 43.70 13.32 -0.19
N VAL A 570 43.68 12.99 1.10
CA VAL A 570 42.45 13.00 1.89
C VAL A 570 42.68 13.54 3.29
N ASP A 571 41.72 14.31 3.80
CA ASP A 571 41.69 14.68 5.22
C ASP A 571 41.25 13.49 6.10
N TYR A 572 42.22 12.84 6.74
CA TYR A 572 41.97 11.71 7.65
C TYR A 572 41.18 12.05 8.91
N LYS A 573 40.99 13.34 9.22
CA LYS A 573 40.12 13.78 10.32
C LYS A 573 38.65 13.81 9.90
N ASN A 574 38.37 13.79 8.60
CA ASN A 574 37.02 13.79 8.05
C ASN A 574 36.67 12.40 7.49
N MET A 575 35.82 11.68 8.23
CA MET A 575 35.40 10.32 7.86
C MET A 575 34.73 10.27 6.47
N GLU A 576 33.94 11.27 6.10
CA GLU A 576 33.27 11.30 4.78
C GLU A 576 34.27 11.53 3.65
N ALA A 577 35.33 12.31 3.87
CA ALA A 577 36.41 12.49 2.89
C ALA A 577 37.15 11.16 2.65
N VAL A 578 37.51 10.46 3.74
CA VAL A 578 38.14 9.13 3.66
C VAL A 578 37.23 8.10 3.00
N ALA A 579 35.95 8.07 3.37
CA ALA A 579 34.98 7.19 2.74
C ALA A 579 34.83 7.48 1.24
N THR A 580 34.81 8.76 0.84
CA THR A 580 34.75 9.18 -0.58
C THR A 580 35.97 8.70 -1.35
N ALA A 581 37.18 8.90 -0.79
CA ALA A 581 38.42 8.42 -1.38
C ALA A 581 38.42 6.89 -1.57
N LEU A 582 37.96 6.15 -0.56
CA LEU A 582 37.84 4.68 -0.62
C LEU A 582 36.80 4.22 -1.65
N VAL A 583 35.63 4.86 -1.72
CA VAL A 583 34.62 4.56 -2.76
C VAL A 583 35.19 4.82 -4.14
N LEU A 584 35.85 5.96 -4.35
CA LEU A 584 36.46 6.30 -5.64
C LEU A 584 37.51 5.26 -6.02
N GLN A 585 38.39 4.90 -5.10
CA GLN A 585 39.40 3.86 -5.33
C GLN A 585 38.73 2.53 -5.70
N LEU A 586 37.70 2.10 -4.98
CA LEU A 586 36.99 0.84 -5.22
C LEU A 586 36.30 0.80 -6.59
N MET A 587 35.68 1.90 -7.02
CA MET A 587 34.95 1.97 -8.28
C MET A 587 35.87 2.13 -9.50
N VAL A 588 36.96 2.89 -9.35
CA VAL A 588 37.85 3.26 -10.46
C VAL A 588 38.97 2.23 -10.68
N SER A 589 39.48 1.61 -9.62
CA SER A 589 40.61 0.66 -9.75
C SER A 589 40.36 -0.46 -10.76
N PRO A 590 39.19 -1.14 -10.77
CA PRO A 590 38.91 -2.20 -11.75
C PRO A 590 38.92 -1.71 -13.20
N LEU A 591 38.56 -0.44 -13.44
CA LEU A 591 38.52 0.16 -14.77
C LEU A 591 39.92 0.60 -15.26
N LEU A 592 40.85 0.83 -14.35
CA LEU A 592 42.20 1.32 -14.65
C LEU A 592 43.30 0.27 -14.53
N ILE A 593 42.96 -1.00 -14.19
CA ILE A 593 43.93 -2.11 -14.11
C ILE A 593 44.73 -2.29 -15.41
N SER A 594 44.12 -2.09 -16.58
CA SER A 594 44.81 -2.22 -17.87
C SER A 594 45.70 -1.03 -18.20
N SER A 595 45.46 0.12 -17.59
CA SER A 595 46.16 1.38 -17.84
C SER A 595 47.32 1.47 -16.86
N GLY A 596 48.42 0.77 -17.15
CA GLY A 596 49.58 0.63 -16.26
C GLY A 596 49.97 1.93 -15.54
N GLY A 597 49.82 1.93 -14.21
CA GLY A 597 50.09 3.07 -13.34
C GLY A 597 48.93 4.04 -13.11
N MET A 598 47.74 3.87 -13.70
CA MET A 598 46.62 4.80 -13.47
C MET A 598 45.72 4.43 -12.28
N VAL A 599 45.95 3.27 -11.65
CA VAL A 599 45.19 2.84 -10.47
C VAL A 599 45.48 3.77 -9.29
N PRO A 600 44.49 4.50 -8.76
CA PRO A 600 44.73 5.47 -7.70
C PRO A 600 45.09 4.78 -6.39
N TYR A 601 46.04 5.36 -5.65
CA TYR A 601 46.33 5.00 -4.26
C TYR A 601 45.97 6.15 -3.32
N ILE A 602 45.50 5.82 -2.12
CA ILE A 602 45.17 6.82 -1.10
C ILE A 602 46.43 7.03 -0.25
N MET A 603 46.92 8.27 -0.21
CA MET A 603 48.11 8.65 0.58
C MET A 603 47.78 8.60 2.06
N THR A 604 48.67 8.12 2.94
CA THR A 604 48.47 8.24 4.40
C THR A 604 48.73 9.66 4.91
N ALA A 605 48.28 9.98 6.13
CA ALA A 605 48.35 11.35 6.68
C ALA A 605 49.77 11.96 6.72
N ASN A 606 50.81 11.11 6.78
CA ASN A 606 52.21 11.52 6.87
C ASN A 606 53.04 11.04 5.67
N GLU A 607 52.40 10.53 4.61
CA GLU A 607 53.09 10.01 3.44
C GLU A 607 53.40 11.13 2.44
N GLU A 608 54.66 11.23 2.02
CA GLU A 608 55.03 12.08 0.88
C GLU A 608 54.55 11.45 -0.44
N ALA A 609 54.10 12.29 -1.37
CA ALA A 609 53.69 11.82 -2.70
C ALA A 609 54.86 11.13 -3.41
N MET A 610 54.61 9.98 -4.03
CA MET A 610 55.66 9.29 -4.78
C MET A 610 56.10 10.14 -5.98
N PRO A 611 57.39 10.09 -6.39
CA PRO A 611 57.88 10.85 -7.55
C PRO A 611 57.15 10.53 -8.87
N THR A 612 56.49 9.37 -8.95
CA THR A 612 55.73 8.94 -10.13
C THR A 612 54.35 9.57 -10.24
N VAL A 613 53.84 10.21 -9.17
CA VAL A 613 52.51 10.83 -9.13
C VAL A 613 52.46 12.04 -10.06
N GLN A 614 51.55 12.01 -11.02
CA GLN A 614 51.29 13.08 -11.98
C GLN A 614 49.94 13.76 -11.74
N ILE A 615 48.99 13.04 -11.12
CA ILE A 615 47.63 13.51 -10.85
C ILE A 615 47.36 13.35 -9.36
N ILE A 616 46.96 14.43 -8.70
CA ILE A 616 46.50 14.42 -7.32
C ILE A 616 45.01 14.75 -7.30
N VAL A 617 44.20 13.85 -6.76
CA VAL A 617 42.79 14.09 -6.47
C VAL A 617 42.67 14.44 -4.99
N ILE A 618 41.98 15.53 -4.65
CA ILE A 618 41.92 16.06 -3.29
C ILE A 618 40.47 15.98 -2.79
N PHE A 619 40.28 15.41 -1.59
CA PHE A 619 38.98 15.31 -0.89
C PHE A 619 39.03 15.88 0.52
#